data_AF-A0A1F9FVV5-F1
#
_entry.id   AF-A0A1F9FVV5-F1
#
_cell.length_a   1.000
_cell.length_b   1.000
_cell.length_c   1.000
_cell.angle_alpha   90.00
_cell.angle_beta   90.00
_cell.angle_gamma   90.00
#
_symmetry.space_group_name_H-M   'P 1'
#
loop_
_entity.id
_entity.type
_entity.pdbx_description
1 polymer ?
#
loop_
_entity_poly.entity_id
_entity_poly.type
_entity_poly.pdbx_seq_one_letter_code
_entity_poly.pdbx_strand_id
1 'polypeptide(L)'
;MKETNNILTRHAHMVLDPYRTEPLVQAIEKTVKPGNLVLDIGTGIGILALVAARAGAKQVFAIDVDGESLELARFFAKQHNLEKKITFLEGLSFDLELDERVDVILCETIGSACFDENILATLYDAKKRLLKRSGKIIPQKAELHGSLIGETFSKQMKNRVSPTLDPRGAPPKLYGWGGGTAEGTGPATAEVLKKFLHWNNVAGFDLAVTKSHFGIDHYSGDAGACSGRSPSLAESRNTAGGRTRNNMNSKMTFRSPMADDISKYQFLTQPQLLASIDFQKKFGPSLHVKESFKIQDDGIITGLGVWPKVTWAEGCVTVASPDKPQTHWGQALLDTKKIPAKKGEHVSVELIIEPHSEDSLTQTELLWKVIT
;
A
#
# COMPACT_ATOMS: atom_id res chain seq x y z
N MET A 1 -0.67 -19.53 -15.75
CA MET A 1 -1.01 -18.47 -16.73
C MET A 1 -1.99 -17.44 -16.15
N LYS A 2 -3.20 -17.79 -15.69
CA LYS A 2 -4.11 -16.80 -15.06
C LYS A 2 -3.56 -16.22 -13.74
N GLU A 3 -3.06 -17.07 -12.85
CA GLU A 3 -2.48 -16.66 -11.55
C GLU A 3 -1.23 -15.77 -11.70
N THR A 4 -0.26 -16.19 -12.51
CA THR A 4 0.97 -15.42 -12.78
C THR A 4 0.68 -14.04 -13.38
N ASN A 5 -0.34 -13.92 -14.24
CA ASN A 5 -0.78 -12.63 -14.77
C ASN A 5 -1.35 -11.72 -13.68
N ASN A 6 -2.03 -12.26 -12.66
CA ASN A 6 -2.50 -11.49 -11.51
C ASN A 6 -1.35 -10.97 -10.64
N ILE A 7 -0.33 -11.80 -10.37
CA ILE A 7 0.84 -11.42 -9.58
C ILE A 7 1.61 -10.30 -10.27
N LEU A 8 1.93 -10.47 -11.56
CA LEU A 8 2.65 -9.43 -12.31
C LEU A 8 1.83 -8.15 -12.40
N THR A 9 0.51 -8.24 -12.58
CA THR A 9 -0.33 -7.04 -12.56
C THR A 9 -0.30 -6.35 -11.20
N ARG A 10 -0.44 -7.10 -10.09
CA ARG A 10 -0.37 -6.54 -8.72
C ARG A 10 0.94 -5.79 -8.49
N HIS A 11 2.06 -6.38 -8.90
CA HIS A 11 3.38 -5.78 -8.71
C HIS A 11 3.70 -4.68 -9.73
N ALA A 12 3.12 -4.71 -10.93
CA ALA A 12 3.39 -3.72 -11.97
C ALA A 12 3.10 -2.29 -11.51
N HIS A 13 1.98 -2.06 -10.82
CA HIS A 13 1.62 -0.74 -10.31
C HIS A 13 2.64 -0.20 -9.30
N MET A 14 3.21 -1.09 -8.48
CA MET A 14 4.23 -0.74 -7.49
C MET A 14 5.58 -0.47 -8.13
N VAL A 15 6.00 -1.37 -9.01
CA VAL A 15 7.33 -1.39 -9.63
C VAL A 15 7.47 -0.24 -10.64
N LEU A 16 6.40 0.09 -11.37
CA LEU A 16 6.40 1.15 -12.39
C LEU A 16 6.04 2.53 -11.84
N ASP A 17 5.82 2.67 -10.53
CA ASP A 17 5.63 3.97 -9.89
C ASP A 17 7.02 4.62 -9.68
N PRO A 18 7.44 5.58 -10.52
CA PRO A 18 8.78 6.17 -10.41
C PRO A 18 8.94 6.99 -9.12
N TYR A 19 7.85 7.56 -8.61
CA TYR A 19 7.87 8.41 -7.42
C TYR A 19 8.04 7.59 -6.13
N ARG A 20 7.69 6.30 -6.17
CA ARG A 20 8.00 5.33 -5.11
C ARG A 20 9.32 4.59 -5.38
N THR A 21 9.50 4.01 -6.56
CA THR A 21 10.60 3.09 -6.85
C THR A 21 11.96 3.79 -6.95
N GLU A 22 12.07 4.97 -7.59
CA GLU A 22 13.38 5.63 -7.76
C GLU A 22 13.99 6.10 -6.43
N PRO A 23 13.26 6.80 -5.53
CA PRO A 23 13.81 7.18 -4.23
C PRO A 23 14.21 5.98 -3.38
N LEU A 24 13.45 4.89 -3.45
CA LEU A 24 13.71 3.66 -2.72
C LEU A 24 14.97 2.94 -3.23
N VAL A 25 15.14 2.83 -4.55
CA VAL A 25 16.37 2.29 -5.18
C VAL A 25 17.59 3.12 -4.76
N GLN A 26 17.51 4.44 -4.85
CA GLN A 26 18.58 5.34 -4.42
C GLN A 26 18.89 5.17 -2.91
N ALA A 27 17.88 4.96 -2.08
CA ALA A 27 18.06 4.72 -0.65
C ALA A 27 18.81 3.41 -0.37
N ILE A 28 18.46 2.34 -1.09
CA ILE A 28 19.16 1.05 -1.00
C ILE A 28 20.62 1.21 -1.43
N GLU A 29 20.88 1.82 -2.58
CA GLU A 29 22.25 2.03 -3.09
C GLU A 29 23.11 2.93 -2.17
N LYS A 30 22.49 3.91 -1.50
CA LYS A 30 23.15 4.74 -0.49
C LYS A 30 23.42 3.99 0.81
N THR A 31 22.54 3.08 1.21
CA THR A 31 22.55 2.47 2.56
C THR A 31 23.34 1.16 2.58
N VAL A 32 23.11 0.27 1.62
CA VAL A 32 23.76 -1.04 1.52
C VAL A 32 25.23 -0.85 1.14
N LYS A 33 26.12 -1.52 1.86
CA LYS A 33 27.57 -1.51 1.64
C LYS A 33 28.08 -2.92 1.33
N PRO A 34 29.21 -3.04 0.59
CA PRO A 34 29.90 -4.29 0.41
C PRO A 34 30.10 -5.05 1.72
N GLY A 35 29.68 -6.31 1.77
CA GLY A 35 29.80 -7.14 2.96
C GLY A 35 28.57 -7.17 3.87
N ASN A 36 27.59 -6.28 3.68
CA ASN A 36 26.38 -6.27 4.50
C ASN A 36 25.51 -7.53 4.31
N LEU A 37 24.95 -8.01 5.42
CA LEU A 37 23.79 -8.88 5.43
C LEU A 37 22.52 -8.03 5.39
N VAL A 38 21.59 -8.36 4.49
CA VAL A 38 20.34 -7.62 4.29
C VAL A 38 19.15 -8.54 4.51
N LEU A 39 18.12 -8.07 5.20
CA LEU A 39 16.81 -8.73 5.28
C LEU A 39 15.80 -7.87 4.53
N ASP A 40 15.10 -8.42 3.54
CA ASP A 40 14.03 -7.78 2.78
C ASP A 40 12.70 -8.43 3.15
N ILE A 41 11.85 -7.72 3.90
CA ILE A 41 10.58 -8.20 4.45
C ILE A 41 9.42 -7.73 3.56
N GLY A 42 8.63 -8.67 3.06
CA GLY A 42 7.62 -8.40 2.03
C GLY A 42 8.27 -8.20 0.67
N THR A 43 9.20 -9.09 0.30
CA THR A 43 10.03 -8.91 -0.91
C THR A 43 9.22 -8.97 -2.21
N GLY A 44 8.03 -9.59 -2.18
CA GLY A 44 7.19 -9.86 -3.34
C GLY A 44 7.98 -10.57 -4.44
N ILE A 45 8.03 -9.95 -5.61
CA ILE A 45 8.78 -10.45 -6.77
C ILE A 45 10.29 -10.14 -6.72
N GLY A 46 10.81 -9.66 -5.60
CA GLY A 46 12.25 -9.60 -5.32
C GLY A 46 13.03 -8.42 -5.88
N ILE A 47 12.37 -7.41 -6.48
CA ILE A 47 13.09 -6.29 -7.13
C ILE A 47 14.04 -5.58 -6.16
N LEU A 48 13.61 -5.30 -4.93
CA LEU A 48 14.44 -4.60 -3.94
C LEU A 48 15.59 -5.48 -3.44
N ALA A 49 15.35 -6.78 -3.25
CA ALA A 49 16.40 -7.76 -2.96
C ALA A 49 17.48 -7.80 -4.05
N LEU A 50 17.09 -7.74 -5.33
CA LEU A 50 18.04 -7.66 -6.46
C LEU A 50 18.87 -6.38 -6.42
N VAL A 51 18.23 -5.23 -6.16
CA VAL A 51 18.92 -3.94 -6.00
C VAL A 51 19.95 -4.03 -4.85
N ALA A 52 19.57 -4.58 -3.70
CA ALA A 52 20.48 -4.76 -2.56
C ALA A 52 21.66 -5.70 -2.88
N ALA A 53 21.40 -6.83 -3.56
CA ALA A 53 22.44 -7.76 -3.98
C ALA A 53 23.43 -7.12 -4.98
N ARG A 54 22.91 -6.29 -5.90
CA ARG A 54 23.73 -5.52 -6.85
C ARG A 54 24.52 -4.40 -6.18
N ALA A 55 23.97 -3.74 -5.16
CA ALA A 55 24.65 -2.74 -4.35
C ALA A 55 25.82 -3.31 -3.51
N GLY A 56 26.02 -4.63 -3.53
CA GLY A 56 27.18 -5.29 -2.93
C GLY A 56 26.89 -6.03 -1.63
N ALA A 57 25.62 -6.22 -1.26
CA ALA A 57 25.27 -7.09 -0.14
C ALA A 57 25.98 -8.44 -0.27
N LYS A 58 26.53 -8.93 0.86
CA LYS A 58 27.13 -10.25 0.96
C LYS A 58 26.06 -11.33 0.78
N GLN A 59 24.94 -11.14 1.45
CA GLN A 59 23.76 -12.00 1.36
C GLN A 59 22.50 -11.16 1.60
N VAL A 60 21.45 -11.46 0.86
CA VAL A 60 20.09 -10.94 1.08
C VAL A 60 19.19 -12.10 1.49
N PHE A 61 18.53 -11.99 2.63
CA PHE A 61 17.42 -12.86 3.03
C PHE A 61 16.13 -12.16 2.62
N ALA A 62 15.42 -12.70 1.64
CA ALA A 62 14.25 -12.08 1.04
C ALA A 62 13.02 -12.92 1.42
N ILE A 63 12.13 -12.37 2.25
CA ILE A 63 11.00 -13.09 2.83
C ILE A 63 9.68 -12.53 2.34
N ASP A 64 8.76 -13.42 1.96
CA ASP A 64 7.38 -13.07 1.61
C ASP A 64 6.44 -14.22 2.03
N VAL A 65 5.17 -13.91 2.26
CA VAL A 65 4.14 -14.92 2.54
C VAL A 65 3.61 -15.57 1.27
N ASP A 66 3.78 -14.93 0.12
CA ASP A 66 3.29 -15.40 -1.17
C ASP A 66 4.37 -16.21 -1.91
N GLY A 67 4.29 -17.54 -1.78
CA GLY A 67 5.20 -18.47 -2.45
C GLY A 67 5.28 -18.30 -3.97
N GLU A 68 4.18 -17.95 -4.64
CA GLU A 68 4.18 -17.74 -6.10
C GLU A 68 4.97 -16.49 -6.49
N SER A 69 4.88 -15.42 -5.69
CA SER A 69 5.73 -14.23 -5.87
C SER A 69 7.21 -14.56 -5.68
N LEU A 70 7.55 -15.43 -4.73
CA LEU A 70 8.92 -15.89 -4.50
C LEU A 70 9.45 -16.77 -5.62
N GLU A 71 8.63 -17.60 -6.27
CA GLU A 71 9.04 -18.35 -7.46
C GLU A 71 9.47 -17.41 -8.58
N LEU A 72 8.70 -16.35 -8.82
CA LEU A 72 9.04 -15.31 -9.79
C LEU A 72 10.30 -14.53 -9.37
N ALA A 73 10.46 -14.24 -8.08
CA ALA A 73 11.66 -13.60 -7.55
C ALA A 73 12.93 -14.43 -7.76
N ARG A 74 12.85 -15.75 -7.52
CA ARG A 74 13.94 -16.71 -7.81
C ARG A 74 14.29 -16.72 -9.29
N PHE A 75 13.27 -16.69 -10.16
CA PHE A 75 13.49 -16.59 -11.60
C PHE A 75 14.26 -15.31 -11.96
N PHE A 76 13.85 -14.14 -11.47
CA PHE A 76 14.56 -12.88 -11.72
C PHE A 76 16.01 -12.91 -11.22
N ALA A 77 16.23 -13.44 -10.01
CA ALA A 77 17.57 -13.56 -9.46
C ALA A 77 18.49 -14.40 -10.37
N LYS A 78 17.99 -15.52 -10.90
CA LYS A 78 18.73 -16.37 -11.83
C LYS A 78 19.04 -15.68 -13.15
N GLN A 79 18.08 -14.95 -13.73
CA GLN A 79 18.30 -14.21 -14.98
C GLN A 79 19.39 -13.13 -14.85
N HIS A 80 19.56 -12.59 -13.65
CA HIS A 80 20.57 -11.57 -13.37
C HIS A 80 21.84 -12.11 -12.69
N ASN A 81 22.01 -13.43 -12.58
CA ASN A 81 23.16 -14.08 -11.93
C ASN A 81 23.34 -13.67 -10.45
N LEU A 82 22.23 -13.41 -9.75
CA LEU A 82 22.19 -12.99 -8.35
C LEU A 82 21.64 -14.08 -7.42
N GLU A 83 21.25 -15.24 -7.94
CA GLU A 83 20.63 -16.34 -7.18
C GLU A 83 21.51 -16.90 -6.06
N LYS A 84 22.84 -16.73 -6.17
CA LYS A 84 23.79 -17.15 -5.12
C LYS A 84 23.89 -16.15 -3.96
N LYS A 85 23.43 -14.92 -4.16
CA LYS A 85 23.48 -13.83 -3.17
C LYS A 85 22.15 -13.63 -2.44
N ILE A 86 21.09 -14.31 -2.86
CA ILE A 86 19.74 -14.09 -2.34
C ILE A 86 19.14 -15.42 -1.90
N THR A 87 18.81 -15.53 -0.62
CA THR A 87 18.00 -16.62 -0.07
C THR A 87 16.55 -16.15 0.01
N PHE A 88 15.69 -16.72 -0.81
CA PHE A 88 14.25 -16.48 -0.72
C PHE A 88 13.60 -17.46 0.26
N LEU A 89 12.78 -16.93 1.17
CA LEU A 89 12.13 -17.67 2.26
C LEU A 89 10.63 -17.38 2.22
N GLU A 90 9.81 -18.43 2.25
CA GLU A 90 8.36 -18.27 2.37
C GLU A 90 7.97 -18.23 3.85
N GLY A 91 7.22 -17.21 4.26
CA GLY A 91 6.71 -17.06 5.62
C GLY A 91 6.76 -15.64 6.14
N LEU A 92 6.71 -15.52 7.47
CA LEU A 92 6.71 -14.24 8.19
C LEU A 92 8.05 -13.99 8.87
N SER A 93 8.46 -12.72 8.96
CA SER A 93 9.68 -12.35 9.68
C SER A 93 9.61 -12.69 11.18
N PHE A 94 8.41 -12.81 11.74
CA PHE A 94 8.18 -13.20 13.14
C PHE A 94 8.77 -14.59 13.46
N ASP A 95 8.69 -15.53 12.50
CA ASP A 95 9.17 -16.90 12.64
C ASP A 95 10.62 -17.07 12.15
N LEU A 96 11.21 -16.00 11.60
CA LEU A 96 12.57 -16.03 11.07
C LEU A 96 13.60 -16.05 12.20
N GLU A 97 14.50 -17.02 12.12
CA GLU A 97 15.73 -17.08 12.91
C GLU A 97 16.94 -16.93 11.98
N LEU A 98 17.93 -16.14 12.41
CA LEU A 98 19.18 -15.93 11.69
C LEU A 98 20.35 -16.17 12.63
N ASP A 99 21.35 -16.92 12.16
CA ASP A 99 22.60 -17.16 12.90
C ASP A 99 23.33 -15.85 13.22
N GLU A 100 23.28 -14.90 12.27
CA GLU A 100 23.83 -13.56 12.42
C GLU A 100 22.73 -12.53 12.16
N ARG A 101 22.62 -11.55 13.07
CA ARG A 101 21.77 -10.37 12.85
C ARG A 101 22.21 -9.62 11.60
N VAL A 102 21.27 -9.02 10.88
CA VAL A 102 21.53 -8.29 9.63
C VAL A 102 22.03 -6.87 9.87
N ASP A 103 22.76 -6.33 8.89
CA ASP A 103 23.22 -4.94 8.86
C ASP A 103 22.12 -3.98 8.37
N VAL A 104 21.23 -4.45 7.49
CA VAL A 104 20.13 -3.64 6.93
C VAL A 104 18.83 -4.44 6.91
N ILE A 105 17.75 -3.84 7.37
CA ILE A 105 16.38 -4.29 7.09
C ILE A 105 15.77 -3.38 6.02
N LEU A 106 15.22 -3.98 4.98
CA LEU A 106 14.36 -3.37 3.98
C LEU A 106 12.94 -3.88 4.25
N CYS A 107 11.96 -2.98 4.30
CA CYS A 107 10.57 -3.34 4.46
C CYS A 107 9.72 -2.32 3.73
N GLU A 108 9.12 -2.74 2.63
CA GLU A 108 8.22 -1.91 1.85
C GLU A 108 6.82 -2.50 1.93
N THR A 109 6.18 -2.26 3.06
CA THR A 109 4.77 -2.59 3.33
C THR A 109 4.05 -1.33 3.82
N ILE A 110 4.38 -0.19 3.20
CA ILE A 110 3.68 1.08 3.46
C ILE A 110 2.41 1.05 2.61
N GLY A 111 1.26 1.26 3.22
CA GLY A 111 0.01 1.43 2.49
C GLY A 111 -0.45 2.89 2.38
N SER A 112 -1.71 3.05 1.99
CA SER A 112 -2.34 4.34 1.68
C SER A 112 -2.58 5.19 2.93
N ALA A 113 -2.77 4.54 4.08
CA ALA A 113 -2.83 5.19 5.39
C ALA A 113 -1.50 5.14 6.15
N CYS A 114 -0.39 4.97 5.42
CA CYS A 114 0.99 4.94 5.89
C CYS A 114 1.39 3.74 6.73
N PHE A 115 0.53 3.26 7.63
CA PHE A 115 0.83 2.19 8.58
C PHE A 115 -0.17 1.02 8.49
N ASP A 116 -0.97 0.98 7.44
CA ASP A 116 -1.70 -0.19 6.96
C ASP A 116 -0.70 -1.26 6.49
N GLU A 117 -0.99 -2.56 6.74
CA GLU A 117 -0.10 -3.74 6.49
C GLU A 117 0.93 -4.08 7.58
N ASN A 118 0.62 -3.75 8.84
CA ASN A 118 1.32 -4.23 10.04
C ASN A 118 2.81 -3.86 10.14
N ILE A 119 3.25 -2.88 9.35
CA ILE A 119 4.64 -2.44 9.29
C ILE A 119 5.21 -2.08 10.67
N LEU A 120 4.39 -1.50 11.56
CA LEU A 120 4.83 -1.13 12.91
C LEU A 120 5.23 -2.34 13.73
N ALA A 121 4.38 -3.38 13.79
CA ALA A 121 4.68 -4.60 14.55
C ALA A 121 5.83 -5.38 13.90
N THR A 122 5.80 -5.51 12.58
CA THR A 122 6.83 -6.18 11.78
C THR A 122 8.22 -5.56 12.00
N LEU A 123 8.35 -4.25 11.84
CA LEU A 123 9.63 -3.56 12.05
C LEU A 123 10.02 -3.49 13.53
N TYR A 124 9.07 -3.38 14.45
CA TYR A 124 9.36 -3.36 15.89
C TYR A 124 10.01 -4.67 16.33
N ASP A 125 9.44 -5.80 15.90
CA ASP A 125 9.95 -7.13 16.20
C ASP A 125 11.28 -7.42 15.47
N ALA A 126 11.33 -7.18 14.16
CA ALA A 126 12.53 -7.42 13.36
C ALA A 126 13.72 -6.57 13.82
N LYS A 127 13.50 -5.30 14.21
CA LYS A 127 14.55 -4.45 14.79
C LYS A 127 15.12 -5.05 16.07
N LYS A 128 14.27 -5.62 16.92
CA LYS A 128 14.68 -6.16 18.23
C LYS A 128 15.44 -7.47 18.09
N ARG A 129 14.99 -8.36 17.21
CA ARG A 129 15.53 -9.74 17.09
C ARG A 129 16.58 -9.87 16.00
N LEU A 130 16.38 -9.22 14.85
CA LEU A 130 17.10 -9.52 13.61
C LEU A 130 18.11 -8.45 13.22
N LEU A 131 17.99 -7.21 13.69
CA LEU A 131 18.93 -6.12 13.34
C LEU A 131 20.12 -6.03 14.29
N LYS A 132 21.31 -5.74 13.76
CA LYS A 132 22.50 -5.33 14.55
C LYS A 132 22.26 -3.97 15.23
N ARG A 133 22.98 -3.69 16.32
CA ARG A 133 22.83 -2.41 17.07
C ARG A 133 23.10 -1.16 16.22
N SER A 134 24.02 -1.24 15.27
CA SER A 134 24.36 -0.16 14.33
C SER A 134 23.68 -0.32 12.97
N GLY A 135 22.79 -1.30 12.82
CA GLY A 135 22.12 -1.60 11.57
C GLY A 135 21.17 -0.49 11.14
N LYS A 136 20.79 -0.52 9.87
CA LYS A 136 19.88 0.44 9.25
C LYS A 136 18.54 -0.20 8.90
N ILE A 137 17.51 0.62 8.82
CA ILE A 137 16.17 0.23 8.38
C ILE A 137 15.79 1.18 7.25
N ILE A 138 15.28 0.62 6.16
CA ILE A 138 14.61 1.32 5.09
C ILE A 138 13.15 0.85 5.10
N PRO A 139 12.17 1.75 5.29
CA PRO A 139 12.32 3.20 5.44
C PRO A 139 12.98 3.62 6.77
N GLN A 140 13.64 4.78 6.77
CA GLN A 140 14.17 5.39 7.99
C GLN A 140 13.08 6.11 8.79
N LYS A 141 12.14 6.76 8.11
CA LYS A 141 11.03 7.50 8.73
C LYS A 141 9.75 7.37 7.91
N ALA A 142 8.62 7.28 8.58
CA ALA A 142 7.29 7.36 7.99
C ALA A 142 6.43 8.38 8.74
N GLU A 143 5.71 9.19 7.99
CA GLU A 143 4.88 10.30 8.48
C GLU A 143 3.47 10.19 7.89
N LEU A 144 2.46 10.15 8.75
CA LEU A 144 1.06 10.21 8.36
C LEU A 144 0.62 11.67 8.38
N HIS A 145 0.23 12.18 7.21
CA HIS A 145 -0.37 13.50 7.08
C HIS A 145 -1.87 13.36 6.84
N GLY A 146 -2.62 14.40 7.16
CA GLY A 146 -4.04 14.42 6.82
C GLY A 146 -4.73 15.76 6.98
N SER A 147 -5.95 15.81 6.50
CA SER A 147 -6.86 16.95 6.58
C SER A 147 -8.30 16.47 6.68
N LEU A 148 -9.12 17.20 7.43
CA LEU A 148 -10.56 17.04 7.33
C LEU A 148 -11.01 17.45 5.93
N ILE A 149 -11.84 16.60 5.33
CA ILE A 149 -12.37 16.81 3.99
C ILE A 149 -13.90 16.81 4.03
N GLY A 150 -14.49 17.47 3.06
CA GLY A 150 -15.94 17.63 3.03
C GLY A 150 -16.50 18.29 1.78
N GLU A 151 -17.76 18.65 1.91
CA GLU A 151 -18.52 19.46 0.95
C GLU A 151 -18.73 20.86 1.54
N THR A 152 -18.56 21.92 0.74
CA THR A 152 -19.01 23.26 1.15
C THR A 152 -20.44 23.54 0.75
N PHE A 153 -21.12 24.36 1.56
CA PHE A 153 -22.42 24.93 1.23
C PHE A 153 -22.41 25.71 -0.11
N SER A 154 -21.26 26.28 -0.51
CA SER A 154 -21.11 26.97 -1.80
C SER A 154 -21.18 26.05 -3.03
N LYS A 155 -20.75 24.77 -2.93
CA LYS A 155 -20.88 23.80 -4.03
C LYS A 155 -22.33 23.33 -4.23
N GLN A 156 -23.15 23.29 -3.17
CA GLN A 156 -24.58 22.97 -3.29
C GLN A 156 -25.37 24.03 -4.05
N MET A 157 -24.98 25.32 -4.00
CA MET A 157 -25.66 26.37 -4.75
C MET A 157 -25.27 26.45 -6.24
N LYS A 158 -24.09 25.93 -6.63
CA LYS A 158 -23.66 25.91 -8.05
C LYS A 158 -24.15 24.70 -8.84
N ASN A 159 -24.55 23.61 -8.19
CA ASN A 159 -25.08 22.41 -8.86
C ASN A 159 -26.58 22.47 -9.19
N ARG A 160 -27.21 23.66 -9.20
CA ARG A 160 -28.56 23.87 -9.76
C ARG A 160 -28.58 24.22 -11.25
N VAL A 161 -27.44 24.18 -11.94
CA VAL A 161 -27.39 24.17 -13.40
C VAL A 161 -27.14 22.74 -13.85
N SER A 162 -28.16 22.14 -14.48
CA SER A 162 -28.09 20.82 -15.10
C SER A 162 -26.90 20.77 -16.07
N PRO A 163 -25.93 19.85 -15.91
CA PRO A 163 -24.91 19.65 -16.92
C PRO A 163 -25.54 18.83 -18.06
N THR A 164 -25.74 19.45 -19.21
CA THR A 164 -25.77 18.72 -20.47
C THR A 164 -24.43 18.03 -20.64
N LEU A 165 -24.43 16.70 -20.60
CA LEU A 165 -23.28 15.83 -20.85
C LEU A 165 -22.77 16.03 -22.29
N ASP A 166 -21.52 16.46 -22.43
CA ASP A 166 -20.73 16.25 -23.65
C ASP A 166 -20.11 14.83 -23.59
N PRO A 167 -20.38 13.90 -24.52
CA PRO A 167 -19.99 12.49 -24.41
C PRO A 167 -18.50 12.20 -24.66
N ARG A 168 -17.63 13.19 -24.81
CA ARG A 168 -16.26 12.97 -25.31
C ARG A 168 -15.20 13.66 -24.44
N GLY A 169 -14.73 12.99 -23.39
CA GLY A 169 -13.49 13.43 -22.73
C GLY A 169 -13.26 13.10 -21.25
N ALA A 170 -13.81 12.02 -20.69
CA ALA A 170 -13.44 11.57 -19.34
C ALA A 170 -12.71 10.21 -19.40
N PRO A 171 -11.54 10.05 -18.76
CA PRO A 171 -10.89 8.74 -18.65
C PRO A 171 -11.65 7.83 -17.65
N PRO A 172 -11.61 6.49 -17.80
CA PRO A 172 -12.38 5.57 -16.96
C PRO A 172 -11.79 5.44 -15.55
N LYS A 173 -12.68 5.41 -14.54
CA LYS A 173 -12.41 5.19 -13.11
C LYS A 173 -11.89 3.76 -12.84
N LEU A 174 -10.86 3.58 -12.02
CA LEU A 174 -10.56 2.30 -11.35
C LEU A 174 -10.04 2.52 -9.93
N TYR A 175 -10.67 1.86 -8.95
CA TYR A 175 -10.12 0.75 -8.13
C TYR A 175 -10.93 0.61 -6.84
N GLY A 176 -11.25 -0.63 -6.51
CA GLY A 176 -11.65 -1.06 -5.18
C GLY A 176 -11.06 -2.43 -4.92
N TRP A 177 -10.40 -2.62 -3.77
CA TRP A 177 -9.88 -3.90 -3.35
C TRP A 177 -10.63 -4.34 -2.09
N GLY A 178 -11.26 -5.51 -2.18
CA GLY A 178 -11.76 -6.26 -1.05
C GLY A 178 -11.31 -7.70 -1.25
N GLY A 179 -10.81 -8.33 -0.19
CA GLY A 179 -10.55 -9.76 -0.15
C GLY A 179 -11.82 -10.49 -0.61
N GLY A 180 -11.70 -11.16 -1.75
CA GLY A 180 -12.78 -11.83 -2.44
C GLY A 180 -12.21 -12.53 -3.65
N THR A 181 -12.57 -13.80 -3.81
CA THR A 181 -12.16 -14.72 -4.86
C THR A 181 -12.07 -14.07 -6.24
N ALA A 182 -11.01 -14.44 -6.97
CA ALA A 182 -10.63 -13.97 -8.29
C ALA A 182 -11.76 -13.92 -9.33
N GLU A 183 -12.46 -12.79 -9.47
CA GLU A 183 -13.21 -12.42 -10.68
C GLU A 183 -13.22 -10.88 -10.83
N GLY A 184 -12.17 -10.32 -11.43
CA GLY A 184 -12.01 -8.87 -11.58
C GLY A 184 -11.08 -8.46 -12.72
N THR A 185 -11.23 -9.05 -13.91
CA THR A 185 -10.52 -8.60 -15.12
C THR A 185 -11.21 -7.36 -15.71
N GLY A 186 -10.95 -6.19 -15.13
CA GLY A 186 -11.44 -4.89 -15.63
C GLY A 186 -10.44 -4.19 -16.58
N PRO A 187 -10.89 -3.17 -17.34
CA PRO A 187 -10.09 -2.52 -18.39
C PRO A 187 -8.79 -1.82 -17.95
N ALA A 188 -8.61 -1.35 -16.70
CA ALA A 188 -7.29 -0.82 -16.29
C ALA A 188 -6.30 -1.86 -15.78
N THR A 189 -6.73 -3.08 -15.48
CA THR A 189 -5.81 -4.22 -15.35
C THR A 189 -5.06 -4.41 -16.68
N ALA A 190 -5.77 -4.30 -17.81
CA ALA A 190 -5.18 -4.42 -19.14
C ALA A 190 -4.32 -3.19 -19.54
N GLU A 191 -4.68 -1.98 -19.13
CA GLU A 191 -3.89 -0.77 -19.44
C GLU A 191 -2.57 -0.71 -18.65
N VAL A 192 -2.58 -1.14 -17.38
CA VAL A 192 -1.35 -1.22 -16.59
C VAL A 192 -0.48 -2.38 -17.04
N LEU A 193 -1.08 -3.51 -17.40
CA LEU A 193 -0.35 -4.58 -18.06
C LEU A 193 0.28 -4.08 -19.37
N LYS A 194 -0.43 -3.29 -20.19
CA LYS A 194 0.15 -2.65 -21.40
C LYS A 194 1.33 -1.74 -21.07
N LYS A 195 1.30 -0.94 -19.99
CA LYS A 195 2.44 -0.11 -19.57
C LYS A 195 3.62 -0.95 -19.06
N PHE A 196 3.35 -2.01 -18.31
CA PHE A 196 4.34 -3.01 -17.89
C PHE A 196 4.96 -3.76 -19.07
N LEU A 197 4.17 -4.02 -20.12
CA LEU A 197 4.64 -4.63 -21.35
C LEU A 197 5.59 -3.70 -22.14
N HIS A 198 5.57 -2.37 -21.92
CA HIS A 198 6.48 -1.41 -22.58
C HIS A 198 7.70 -0.99 -21.73
N TRP A 199 7.63 -1.07 -20.41
CA TRP A 199 8.78 -0.84 -19.53
C TRP A 199 9.57 -2.14 -19.35
N ASN A 200 10.64 -2.29 -20.11
CA ASN A 200 11.53 -3.45 -20.01
C ASN A 200 12.56 -3.30 -18.89
N ASN A 201 12.78 -2.11 -18.33
CA ASN A 201 13.86 -1.89 -17.38
C ASN A 201 13.35 -1.20 -16.12
N VAL A 202 13.51 -1.85 -14.97
CA VAL A 202 13.25 -1.24 -13.66
C VAL A 202 14.51 -1.34 -12.83
N ALA A 203 14.98 -0.19 -12.35
CA ALA A 203 16.22 -0.09 -11.57
C ALA A 203 17.43 -0.74 -12.27
N GLY A 204 17.50 -0.82 -13.59
CA GLY A 204 18.57 -1.49 -14.34
C GLY A 204 18.36 -2.99 -14.58
N PHE A 205 17.22 -3.58 -14.19
CA PHE A 205 16.88 -4.98 -14.39
C PHE A 205 15.92 -5.15 -15.57
N ASP A 206 16.30 -6.01 -16.52
CA ASP A 206 15.49 -6.32 -17.70
C ASP A 206 14.34 -7.29 -17.35
N LEU A 207 13.12 -6.75 -17.27
CA LEU A 207 11.88 -7.48 -17.04
C LEU A 207 11.24 -7.99 -18.35
N ALA A 208 11.89 -7.84 -19.52
CA ALA A 208 11.38 -8.41 -20.76
C ALA A 208 11.50 -9.94 -20.80
N VAL A 209 12.55 -10.49 -20.16
CA VAL A 209 12.85 -11.93 -20.16
C VAL A 209 11.78 -12.75 -19.42
N THR A 210 11.05 -12.16 -18.49
CA THR A 210 9.90 -12.83 -17.85
C THR A 210 8.70 -12.94 -18.75
N LYS A 211 8.49 -11.99 -19.67
CA LYS A 211 7.35 -12.00 -20.60
C LYS A 211 7.39 -13.27 -21.45
N SER A 212 8.57 -13.62 -21.96
CA SER A 212 8.76 -14.81 -22.77
C SER A 212 8.73 -16.09 -21.96
N HIS A 213 9.30 -16.09 -20.75
CA HIS A 213 9.30 -17.26 -19.88
C HIS A 213 7.90 -17.69 -19.42
N PHE A 214 7.02 -16.73 -19.15
CA PHE A 214 5.65 -17.00 -18.69
C PHE A 214 4.59 -16.94 -19.81
N GLY A 215 5.01 -16.78 -21.07
CA GLY A 215 4.12 -16.75 -22.23
C GLY A 215 3.20 -15.53 -22.30
N ILE A 216 3.67 -14.37 -21.81
CA ILE A 216 2.93 -13.09 -21.71
C ILE A 216 3.28 -12.15 -22.89
N ASP A 217 4.06 -12.63 -23.86
CA ASP A 217 4.50 -11.87 -25.06
C ASP A 217 3.34 -11.33 -25.92
N HIS A 218 2.13 -11.88 -25.75
CA HIS A 218 0.96 -11.58 -26.57
C HIS A 218 -0.29 -11.30 -25.72
N TYR A 219 -0.23 -10.35 -24.79
CA TYR A 219 -1.47 -9.82 -24.21
C TYR A 219 -2.09 -8.75 -25.14
N SER A 220 -2.71 -9.20 -26.23
CA SER A 220 -3.67 -8.38 -26.99
C SER A 220 -4.91 -8.24 -26.11
N GLY A 221 -5.20 -7.05 -25.57
CA GLY A 221 -6.23 -6.82 -24.55
C GLY A 221 -7.70 -7.08 -24.93
N ASP A 222 -8.00 -8.20 -25.59
CA ASP A 222 -9.35 -8.74 -25.78
C ASP A 222 -9.46 -10.10 -25.07
N ALA A 223 -10.23 -10.14 -24.00
CA ALA A 223 -10.77 -11.39 -23.48
C ALA A 223 -11.88 -11.84 -24.45
N GLY A 224 -11.47 -12.53 -25.52
CA GLY A 224 -12.41 -13.24 -26.39
C GLY A 224 -13.27 -14.19 -25.55
N ALA A 225 -14.59 -14.06 -25.68
CA ALA A 225 -15.55 -14.94 -25.04
C ALA A 225 -15.33 -16.40 -25.50
N CYS A 226 -14.70 -17.22 -24.66
CA CYS A 226 -14.68 -18.67 -24.85
C CYS A 226 -15.77 -19.30 -23.98
N SER A 227 -16.91 -19.59 -24.59
CA SER A 227 -17.98 -20.43 -24.06
C SER A 227 -17.50 -21.88 -23.90
N GLY A 228 -17.06 -22.25 -22.70
CA GLY A 228 -16.83 -23.64 -22.30
C GLY A 228 -17.72 -23.98 -21.10
N ARG A 229 -18.63 -24.94 -21.27
CA ARG A 229 -19.57 -25.37 -20.23
C ARG A 229 -18.83 -25.99 -19.04
N SER A 230 -19.12 -25.53 -17.83
CA SER A 230 -18.79 -26.24 -16.59
C SER A 230 -19.91 -27.23 -16.22
N PRO A 231 -19.60 -28.46 -15.77
CA PRO A 231 -20.60 -29.38 -15.26
C PRO A 231 -21.03 -28.99 -13.84
N SER A 232 -22.31 -29.22 -13.57
CA SER A 232 -23.05 -28.95 -12.34
C SER A 232 -22.54 -29.75 -11.14
N LEU A 233 -22.47 -29.13 -9.96
CA LEU A 233 -22.57 -29.82 -8.67
C LEU A 233 -23.45 -29.03 -7.68
N ALA A 234 -24.66 -29.56 -7.54
CA ALA A 234 -25.50 -29.75 -6.36
C ALA A 234 -25.64 -28.66 -5.27
N GLU A 235 -26.91 -28.30 -5.07
CA GLU A 235 -27.51 -27.57 -3.96
C GLU A 235 -27.09 -28.07 -2.57
N SER A 236 -26.96 -27.14 -1.62
CA SER A 236 -27.52 -27.35 -0.27
C SER A 236 -28.17 -26.06 0.22
N ARG A 237 -29.41 -26.21 0.68
CA ARG A 237 -30.32 -25.15 1.15
C ARG A 237 -30.21 -24.95 2.66
N ASN A 238 -30.84 -23.85 3.11
CA ASN A 238 -31.30 -23.46 4.45
C ASN A 238 -30.44 -22.38 5.14
N THR A 239 -30.97 -21.31 5.73
CA THR A 239 -32.35 -20.89 6.06
C THR A 239 -32.34 -19.40 6.41
N ALA A 240 -33.44 -18.70 6.09
CA ALA A 240 -33.70 -17.33 6.53
C ALA A 240 -33.99 -17.23 8.03
N GLY A 241 -33.56 -16.15 8.69
CA GLY A 241 -33.96 -15.82 10.06
C GLY A 241 -33.52 -14.45 10.55
N GLY A 242 -34.50 -13.55 10.76
CA GLY A 242 -34.52 -12.62 11.90
C GLY A 242 -33.72 -11.32 11.83
N ARG A 243 -34.38 -10.22 11.46
CA ARG A 243 -34.01 -8.86 11.89
C ARG A 243 -34.39 -8.67 13.36
N THR A 244 -33.43 -8.35 14.22
CA THR A 244 -33.68 -7.74 15.54
C THR A 244 -32.85 -6.47 15.70
N ARG A 245 -33.54 -5.37 16.02
CA ARG A 245 -32.96 -4.10 16.50
C ARG A 245 -32.49 -4.32 17.94
N ASN A 246 -31.29 -3.83 18.28
CA ASN A 246 -30.97 -3.45 19.66
C ASN A 246 -29.93 -2.32 19.73
N ASN A 247 -30.08 -1.54 20.79
CA ASN A 247 -29.54 -0.20 21.08
C ASN A 247 -28.03 -0.11 21.38
N MET A 248 -27.50 1.08 21.10
CA MET A 248 -26.44 1.83 21.80
C MET A 248 -25.20 1.07 22.31
N ASN A 249 -24.24 0.89 21.40
CA ASN A 249 -22.80 1.17 21.54
C ASN A 249 -22.13 0.66 20.27
N SER A 250 -22.27 1.40 19.15
CA SER A 250 -21.68 0.96 17.89
C SER A 250 -20.17 1.20 17.94
N LYS A 251 -19.39 0.17 18.32
CA LYS A 251 -18.04 -0.01 17.80
C LYS A 251 -18.16 0.04 16.27
N MET A 252 -17.76 1.16 15.69
CA MET A 252 -17.74 1.35 14.24
C MET A 252 -16.34 0.95 13.79
N THR A 253 -16.12 -0.36 13.63
CA THR A 253 -14.90 -0.91 13.04
C THR A 253 -14.89 -0.49 11.57
N PHE A 254 -13.98 0.41 11.19
CA PHE A 254 -13.88 0.86 9.81
C PHE A 254 -13.05 -0.14 8.99
N ARG A 255 -13.54 -0.42 7.79
CA ARG A 255 -12.86 -1.22 6.77
C ARG A 255 -11.53 -0.54 6.42
N SER A 256 -10.50 -1.35 6.16
CA SER A 256 -9.18 -0.88 5.74
C SER A 256 -9.30 0.27 4.72
N PRO A 257 -8.54 1.36 4.91
CA PRO A 257 -8.64 2.53 4.06
C PRO A 257 -8.44 2.12 2.59
N MET A 258 -9.37 2.54 1.73
CA MET A 258 -9.23 2.35 0.29
C MET A 258 -8.40 3.51 -0.27
N ALA A 259 -7.46 3.20 -1.16
CA ALA A 259 -6.82 4.21 -1.99
C ALA A 259 -7.89 4.97 -2.79
N ASP A 260 -7.94 6.28 -2.64
CA ASP A 260 -8.89 7.19 -3.24
C ASP A 260 -8.18 8.47 -3.72
N ASP A 261 -8.75 9.12 -4.71
CA ASP A 261 -8.35 10.46 -5.15
C ASP A 261 -9.12 11.48 -4.32
N ILE A 262 -8.48 12.00 -3.26
CA ILE A 262 -9.14 12.94 -2.36
C ILE A 262 -9.19 14.36 -2.92
N SER A 263 -8.59 14.64 -4.09
CA SER A 263 -8.66 15.95 -4.75
C SER A 263 -10.09 16.34 -5.16
N LYS A 264 -10.99 15.36 -5.28
CA LYS A 264 -12.43 15.59 -5.54
C LYS A 264 -13.14 16.27 -4.36
N TYR A 265 -12.62 16.10 -3.15
CA TYR A 265 -13.17 16.71 -1.93
C TYR A 265 -12.60 18.10 -1.69
N GLN A 266 -13.32 18.90 -0.91
CA GLN A 266 -12.76 20.13 -0.39
C GLN A 266 -12.03 19.87 0.91
N PHE A 267 -10.83 20.42 1.02
CA PHE A 267 -10.09 20.54 2.27
C PHE A 267 -10.78 21.59 3.14
N LEU A 268 -11.35 21.15 4.27
CA LEU A 268 -11.96 22.06 5.25
C LEU A 268 -10.94 22.59 6.25
N THR A 269 -9.73 22.03 6.24
CA THR A 269 -8.61 22.35 7.14
C THR A 269 -7.31 22.39 6.34
N GLN A 270 -6.26 23.00 6.86
CA GLN A 270 -4.93 22.80 6.28
C GLN A 270 -4.48 21.35 6.54
N PRO A 271 -3.79 20.72 5.58
CA PRO A 271 -3.07 19.50 5.85
C PRO A 271 -2.06 19.67 7.00
N GLN A 272 -2.01 18.69 7.90
CA GLN A 272 -1.04 18.68 8.99
C GLN A 272 -0.47 17.28 9.23
N LEU A 273 0.62 17.22 9.99
CA LEU A 273 1.24 15.97 10.45
C LEU A 273 0.37 15.38 11.57
N LEU A 274 -0.07 14.14 11.40
CA LEU A 274 -0.84 13.38 12.41
C LEU A 274 0.06 12.45 13.20
N ALA A 275 1.03 11.82 12.55
CA ALA A 275 1.95 10.89 13.20
C ALA A 275 3.30 10.85 12.51
N SER A 276 4.35 10.54 13.27
CA SER A 276 5.71 10.41 12.75
C SER A 276 6.46 9.31 13.50
N ILE A 277 6.90 8.29 12.77
CA ILE A 277 7.76 7.21 13.29
C ILE A 277 9.14 7.30 12.65
N ASP A 278 10.16 7.39 13.49
CA ASP A 278 11.56 7.23 13.11
C ASP A 278 11.99 5.80 13.47
N PHE A 279 12.09 4.94 12.45
CA PHE A 279 12.42 3.53 12.62
C PHE A 279 13.86 3.31 13.09
N GLN A 280 14.74 4.33 13.01
CA GLN A 280 16.08 4.28 13.60
C GLN A 280 16.04 4.46 15.13
N LYS A 281 14.98 5.07 15.68
CA LYS A 281 14.80 5.31 17.12
C LYS A 281 13.90 4.28 17.80
N LYS A 282 13.59 4.49 19.08
CA LYS A 282 12.62 3.66 19.80
C LYS A 282 11.20 4.00 19.32
N PHE A 283 10.44 2.97 18.96
CA PHE A 283 9.02 3.05 18.63
C PHE A 283 8.32 1.80 19.19
N GLY A 284 6.99 1.73 19.10
CA GLY A 284 6.18 0.59 19.53
C GLY A 284 5.42 -0.06 18.36
N PRO A 285 4.77 -1.20 18.59
CA PRO A 285 4.01 -1.93 17.56
C PRO A 285 2.67 -1.26 17.20
N SER A 286 2.26 -0.23 17.95
CA SER A 286 1.02 0.51 17.77
C SER A 286 1.21 2.00 17.98
N LEU A 287 0.21 2.77 17.53
CA LEU A 287 0.19 4.22 17.57
C LEU A 287 -1.20 4.69 18.01
N HIS A 288 -1.22 5.70 18.89
CA HIS A 288 -2.44 6.41 19.28
C HIS A 288 -2.20 7.90 19.11
N VAL A 289 -3.04 8.54 18.29
CA VAL A 289 -2.94 9.95 17.90
C VAL A 289 -4.20 10.68 18.31
N LYS A 290 -4.03 11.89 18.84
CA LYS A 290 -5.10 12.86 19.03
C LYS A 290 -4.67 14.17 18.45
N GLU A 291 -5.42 14.66 17.47
CA GLU A 291 -5.10 15.91 16.77
C GLU A 291 -6.31 16.83 16.70
N SER A 292 -6.05 18.13 16.72
CA SER A 292 -7.08 19.15 16.57
C SER A 292 -6.87 19.92 15.28
N PHE A 293 -7.96 20.15 14.55
CA PHE A 293 -7.94 20.90 13.31
C PHE A 293 -8.77 22.17 13.44
N LYS A 294 -8.24 23.28 12.94
CA LYS A 294 -8.99 24.53 12.80
C LYS A 294 -9.68 24.58 11.45
N ILE A 295 -11.01 24.70 11.47
CA ILE A 295 -11.85 24.78 10.27
C ILE A 295 -11.63 26.11 9.56
N GLN A 296 -11.34 26.05 8.26
CA GLN A 296 -11.04 27.22 7.43
C GLN A 296 -12.26 27.78 6.71
N ASP A 297 -13.23 26.92 6.38
CA ASP A 297 -14.44 27.25 5.64
C ASP A 297 -15.66 26.53 6.23
N ASP A 298 -16.80 27.21 6.19
CA ASP A 298 -18.09 26.62 6.55
C ASP A 298 -18.42 25.44 5.63
N GLY A 299 -18.77 24.29 6.20
CA GLY A 299 -19.05 23.11 5.41
C GLY A 299 -19.60 21.93 6.20
N ILE A 300 -19.57 20.78 5.55
CA ILE A 300 -19.94 19.49 6.13
C ILE A 300 -18.73 18.58 5.99
N ILE A 301 -18.13 18.21 7.12
CA ILE A 301 -17.08 17.19 7.19
C ILE A 301 -17.70 15.86 6.80
N THR A 302 -17.10 15.19 5.83
CA THR A 302 -17.51 13.85 5.37
C THR A 302 -16.46 12.79 5.73
N GLY A 303 -15.23 13.19 6.02
CA GLY A 303 -14.15 12.26 6.32
C GLY A 303 -12.85 12.96 6.72
N LEU A 304 -11.86 12.13 6.99
CA LEU A 304 -10.45 12.50 7.12
C LEU A 304 -9.70 11.90 5.92
N GLY A 305 -9.15 12.76 5.07
CA GLY A 305 -8.23 12.34 4.02
C GLY A 305 -6.82 12.26 4.59
N VAL A 306 -6.15 11.12 4.43
CA VAL A 306 -4.79 10.91 4.94
C VAL A 306 -3.86 10.36 3.86
N TRP A 307 -2.57 10.58 4.02
CA TRP A 307 -1.57 10.08 3.08
C TRP A 307 -0.18 9.94 3.72
N PRO A 308 0.66 9.03 3.19
CA PRO A 308 2.02 8.86 3.66
C PRO A 308 2.99 9.90 3.11
N LYS A 309 3.97 10.23 3.94
CA LYS A 309 5.28 10.73 3.54
C LYS A 309 6.34 9.80 4.10
N VAL A 310 7.16 9.22 3.24
CA VAL A 310 8.16 8.22 3.59
C VAL A 310 9.54 8.74 3.28
N THR A 311 10.42 8.72 4.27
CA THR A 311 11.86 8.96 4.08
C THR A 311 12.56 7.61 4.09
N TRP A 312 12.95 7.15 2.91
CA TRP A 312 13.65 5.87 2.73
C TRP A 312 15.08 5.95 3.28
N ALA A 313 15.77 7.04 2.97
CA ALA A 313 17.08 7.45 3.46
C ALA A 313 17.25 8.96 3.29
N GLU A 314 18.37 9.53 3.74
CA GLU A 314 18.65 10.95 3.57
C GLU A 314 18.60 11.39 2.09
N GLY A 315 17.72 12.36 1.82
CA GLY A 315 17.45 12.88 0.46
C GLY A 315 16.63 11.94 -0.44
N CYS A 316 16.15 10.81 0.07
CA CYS A 316 15.34 9.84 -0.66
C CYS A 316 13.94 9.80 -0.04
N VAL A 317 13.00 10.59 -0.58
CA VAL A 317 11.67 10.81 0.00
C VAL A 317 10.59 10.57 -1.04
N THR A 318 9.54 9.87 -0.65
CA THR A 318 8.29 9.76 -1.40
C THR A 318 7.17 10.43 -0.61
N VAL A 319 6.33 11.22 -1.30
CA VAL A 319 5.20 11.94 -0.68
C VAL A 319 3.96 11.68 -1.52
N ALA A 320 2.95 11.03 -0.94
CA ALA A 320 1.69 10.70 -1.61
C ALA A 320 0.61 11.78 -1.41
N SER A 321 1.04 13.04 -1.24
CA SER A 321 0.13 14.15 -0.99
C SER A 321 -0.67 14.49 -2.25
N PRO A 322 -1.94 14.95 -2.13
CA PRO A 322 -2.78 15.31 -3.28
C PRO A 322 -2.20 16.41 -4.20
N ASP A 323 -1.27 17.22 -3.70
CA ASP A 323 -0.57 18.28 -4.46
C ASP A 323 0.71 17.79 -5.15
N LYS A 324 1.04 16.50 -5.04
CA LYS A 324 2.23 15.87 -5.63
C LYS A 324 1.84 14.96 -6.79
N PRO A 325 2.79 14.59 -7.66
CA PRO A 325 2.56 13.56 -8.65
C PRO A 325 2.03 12.28 -7.99
N GLN A 326 1.05 11.65 -8.64
CA GLN A 326 0.34 10.50 -8.09
C GLN A 326 1.26 9.29 -7.95
N THR A 327 1.29 8.72 -6.75
CA THR A 327 1.83 7.39 -6.47
C THR A 327 0.72 6.35 -6.53
N HIS A 328 1.07 5.06 -6.61
CA HIS A 328 0.10 3.97 -6.58
C HIS A 328 -0.68 3.89 -5.25
N TRP A 329 -0.13 4.44 -4.15
CA TRP A 329 -0.82 4.54 -2.87
C TRP A 329 -2.05 5.48 -2.92
N GLY A 330 -2.05 6.47 -3.81
CA GLY A 330 -3.06 7.52 -3.78
C GLY A 330 -3.15 8.15 -2.39
N GLN A 331 -4.36 8.33 -1.88
CA GLN A 331 -4.62 8.74 -0.50
C GLN A 331 -5.66 7.82 0.14
N ALA A 332 -5.68 7.74 1.47
CA ALA A 332 -6.69 7.01 2.19
C ALA A 332 -7.84 7.94 2.61
N LEU A 333 -9.07 7.51 2.31
CA LEU A 333 -10.27 8.16 2.82
C LEU A 333 -10.81 7.42 4.04
N LEU A 334 -10.85 8.12 5.17
CA LEU A 334 -11.49 7.66 6.39
C LEU A 334 -12.85 8.36 6.50
N ASP A 335 -13.94 7.67 6.16
CA ASP A 335 -15.28 8.25 6.12
C ASP A 335 -15.89 8.38 7.52
N THR A 336 -16.74 9.40 7.71
CA THR A 336 -17.54 9.59 8.92
C THR A 336 -18.96 10.01 8.56
N LYS A 337 -19.83 10.06 9.59
CA LYS A 337 -21.13 10.72 9.45
C LYS A 337 -20.91 12.19 9.10
N LYS A 338 -21.84 12.77 8.33
CA LYS A 338 -21.83 14.19 7.99
C LYS A 338 -21.87 15.05 9.25
N ILE A 339 -20.82 15.85 9.49
CA ILE A 339 -20.70 16.74 10.64
C ILE A 339 -20.64 18.18 10.14
N PRO A 340 -21.64 19.03 10.46
CA PRO A 340 -21.57 20.46 10.17
C PRO A 340 -20.38 21.10 10.90
N ALA A 341 -19.65 21.97 10.21
CA ALA A 341 -18.53 22.69 10.78
C ALA A 341 -18.56 24.16 10.34
N LYS A 342 -18.21 25.05 11.26
CA LYS A 342 -18.10 26.50 11.02
C LYS A 342 -16.66 26.95 11.02
N LYS A 343 -16.37 27.91 10.15
CA LYS A 343 -15.06 28.56 10.09
C LYS A 343 -14.64 29.06 11.46
N GLY A 344 -13.43 28.69 11.88
CA GLY A 344 -12.85 29.03 13.18
C GLY A 344 -13.10 28.02 14.29
N GLU A 345 -14.03 27.08 14.13
CA GLU A 345 -14.20 25.96 15.06
C GLU A 345 -12.97 25.06 15.06
N HIS A 346 -12.77 24.36 16.17
CA HIS A 346 -11.77 23.31 16.30
C HIS A 346 -12.48 21.97 16.37
N VAL A 347 -12.08 21.06 15.49
CA VAL A 347 -12.57 19.69 15.48
C VAL A 347 -11.42 18.77 15.85
N SER A 348 -11.62 17.98 16.89
CA SER A 348 -10.59 17.04 17.34
C SER A 348 -10.89 15.64 16.84
N VAL A 349 -9.85 14.92 16.46
CA VAL A 349 -9.93 13.53 16.01
C VAL A 349 -9.03 12.65 16.87
N GLU A 350 -9.40 11.38 16.98
CA GLU A 350 -8.58 10.32 17.54
C GLU A 350 -8.34 9.27 16.46
N LEU A 351 -7.08 8.85 16.27
CA LEU A 351 -6.71 7.71 15.45
C LEU A 351 -5.96 6.67 16.30
N ILE A 352 -6.29 5.40 16.13
CA ILE A 352 -5.60 4.27 16.74
C ILE A 352 -5.17 3.34 15.61
N ILE A 353 -3.89 2.97 15.58
CA ILE A 353 -3.31 2.04 14.62
C ILE A 353 -2.64 0.95 15.42
N GLU A 354 -3.16 -0.27 15.35
CA GLU A 354 -2.66 -1.40 16.14
C GLU A 354 -2.77 -2.72 15.38
N PRO A 355 -2.03 -3.77 15.78
CA PRO A 355 -2.20 -5.10 15.19
C PRO A 355 -3.65 -5.57 15.28
N HIS A 356 -4.18 -6.16 14.20
CA HIS A 356 -5.57 -6.61 14.17
C HIS A 356 -5.84 -7.65 15.25
N SER A 357 -6.97 -7.52 15.95
CA SER A 357 -7.30 -8.38 17.11
C SER A 357 -7.36 -9.88 16.80
N GLU A 358 -7.75 -10.27 15.59
CA GLU A 358 -7.83 -11.68 15.16
C GLU A 358 -6.64 -12.12 14.29
N ASP A 359 -5.93 -11.18 13.66
CA ASP A 359 -4.81 -11.44 12.74
C ASP A 359 -3.69 -10.42 12.97
N SER A 360 -3.11 -10.49 14.17
CA SER A 360 -2.12 -9.53 14.65
C SER A 360 -0.77 -9.61 13.91
N LEU A 361 -0.56 -10.62 13.07
CA LEU A 361 0.71 -10.84 12.39
C LEU A 361 0.72 -10.24 10.98
N THR A 362 -0.41 -10.26 10.28
CA THR A 362 -0.46 -9.78 8.89
C THR A 362 -1.36 -8.57 8.70
N GLN A 363 -2.23 -8.26 9.65
CA GLN A 363 -3.21 -7.19 9.51
C GLN A 363 -3.06 -6.10 10.58
N THR A 364 -3.49 -4.90 10.20
CA THR A 364 -3.58 -3.73 11.08
C THR A 364 -5.04 -3.30 11.19
N GLU A 365 -5.44 -2.96 12.40
CA GLU A 365 -6.68 -2.27 12.67
C GLU A 365 -6.40 -0.76 12.74
N LEU A 366 -7.09 0.01 11.88
CA LEU A 366 -7.10 1.48 11.93
C LEU A 366 -8.47 1.93 12.39
N LEU A 367 -8.53 2.48 13.60
CA LEU A 367 -9.72 3.08 14.16
C LEU A 367 -9.59 4.59 14.13
N TRP A 368 -10.67 5.27 13.77
CA TRP A 368 -10.70 6.72 13.82
C TRP A 368 -12.07 7.23 14.25
N LYS A 369 -12.09 8.38 14.93
CA LYS A 369 -13.33 9.09 15.26
C LYS A 369 -13.10 10.58 15.46
N VAL A 370 -14.14 11.36 15.22
CA VAL A 370 -14.24 12.74 15.69
C VAL A 370 -14.65 12.71 17.16
N ILE A 371 -13.95 13.45 18.03
CA ILE A 371 -14.18 13.43 19.49
C ILE A 371 -14.83 14.70 20.03
N THR A 372 -14.67 15.84 19.35
CA THR A 372 -15.29 17.14 19.72
C THR A 372 -15.48 18.01 18.50
#